data_AF-A0A1V5FHN6-F1
#
_entry.id   AF-A0A1V5FHN6-F1
#
_cell.length_a   1.000
_cell.length_b   1.000
_cell.length_c   1.000
_cell.angle_alpha   90.00
_cell.angle_beta   90.00
_cell.angle_gamma   90.00
#
_symmetry.space_group_name_H-M   'P 1'
#
loop_
_entity.id
_entity.type
_entity.pdbx_description
1 polymer ?
#
loop_
_entity_poly.entity_id
_entity_poly.type
_entity_poly.pdbx_seq_one_letter_code
_entity_poly.pdbx_strand_id
1 'polypeptide(L)'
;MRRMVLAAMWVTAALGASRAGAYPEFQAWVDGQTPRNVNCALCHAHGDGPDGVKPGQIGSLSPEQLAALNEARQAFEPGQQVDSPILNEFGDRMVEKLGRTGIIQLRQRPGDLPQAYGFESDLDGDGIPDAREYIDGTLATNAHHGDPWLLLRHNLKANWWHLVLIAIATLLGLYGINNLLAWFEQAIGGDEEAAEGEAGIMKFEIRNSKLETNSNSTILK
;
A
#
# COMPACT_ATOMS: atom_id res chain seq x y z
N MET A 1 -45.21 -34.52 -36.15
CA MET A 1 -44.21 -33.68 -36.86
C MET A 1 -43.87 -32.35 -36.18
N ARG A 2 -44.57 -31.89 -35.12
CA ARG A 2 -44.25 -30.61 -34.42
C ARG A 2 -43.18 -30.67 -33.31
N ARG A 3 -42.67 -31.85 -32.95
CA ARG A 3 -41.69 -32.02 -31.85
C ARG A 3 -40.22 -32.07 -32.29
N MET A 4 -39.94 -32.10 -33.60
CA MET A 4 -38.56 -32.19 -34.11
C MET A 4 -37.92 -30.83 -34.45
N VAL A 5 -38.68 -29.73 -34.43
CA VAL A 5 -38.15 -28.39 -34.78
C VAL A 5 -37.53 -27.66 -33.58
N LEU A 6 -37.84 -28.06 -32.34
CA LEU A 6 -37.33 -27.40 -31.13
C LEU A 6 -35.94 -27.85 -30.69
N ALA A 7 -35.44 -28.99 -31.17
CA ALA A 7 -34.10 -29.48 -30.80
C ALA A 7 -32.96 -28.77 -31.55
N ALA A 8 -33.23 -28.20 -32.73
CA ALA A 8 -32.22 -27.51 -33.54
C ALA A 8 -31.89 -26.08 -33.06
N MET A 9 -32.72 -25.51 -32.17
CA MET A 9 -32.58 -24.11 -31.74
C MET A 9 -31.76 -23.93 -30.46
N TRP A 10 -31.41 -25.02 -29.77
CA TRP A 10 -30.58 -24.99 -28.55
C TRP A 10 -29.08 -25.21 -28.81
N VAL A 11 -28.71 -25.78 -29.95
CA VAL A 11 -27.30 -26.05 -30.27
C VAL A 11 -26.57 -24.79 -30.75
N THR A 12 -27.28 -23.80 -31.29
CA THR A 12 -26.68 -22.55 -31.80
C THR A 12 -26.37 -21.51 -30.72
N ALA A 13 -26.96 -21.62 -29.52
CA ALA A 13 -26.72 -20.67 -28.42
C ALA A 13 -25.43 -20.95 -27.62
N ALA A 14 -24.86 -22.16 -27.73
CA ALA A 14 -23.67 -22.56 -26.96
C ALA A 14 -22.34 -22.18 -27.63
N LEU A 15 -22.34 -21.68 -28.87
CA LEU A 15 -21.14 -21.36 -29.64
C LEU A 15 -20.73 -19.87 -29.59
N GLY A 16 -21.50 -19.01 -28.91
CA GLY A 16 -21.35 -17.55 -28.99
C GLY A 16 -20.53 -16.86 -27.89
N ALA A 17 -20.07 -17.58 -26.86
CA ALA A 17 -19.33 -16.99 -25.75
C ALA A 17 -17.82 -17.30 -25.83
N SER A 18 -17.24 -17.14 -27.02
CA SER A 18 -15.78 -17.00 -27.12
C SER A 18 -15.43 -15.68 -26.45
N ARG A 19 -14.97 -15.72 -25.19
CA ARG A 19 -14.44 -14.52 -24.52
C ARG A 19 -13.38 -13.92 -25.45
N ALA A 20 -13.57 -12.67 -25.85
CA ALA A 20 -12.59 -11.89 -26.60
C ALA A 20 -11.39 -11.58 -25.70
N GLY A 21 -10.62 -12.61 -25.38
CA GLY A 21 -9.36 -12.50 -24.66
C GLY A 21 -8.26 -12.23 -25.65
N ALA A 22 -7.63 -11.07 -25.58
CA ALA A 22 -6.35 -10.88 -26.22
C ALA A 22 -5.31 -11.70 -25.46
N TYR A 23 -4.76 -12.71 -26.13
CA TYR A 23 -3.75 -13.64 -25.59
C TYR A 23 -4.19 -14.38 -24.31
N PRO A 24 -5.20 -15.26 -24.41
CA PRO A 24 -5.73 -15.98 -23.27
C PRO A 24 -4.69 -16.89 -22.61
N GLU A 25 -3.56 -17.19 -23.26
CA GLU A 25 -2.53 -18.08 -22.72
C GLU A 25 -1.84 -17.51 -21.49
N PHE A 26 -1.52 -16.22 -21.49
CA PHE A 26 -0.89 -15.57 -20.32
C PHE A 26 -1.86 -15.48 -19.16
N GLN A 27 -3.09 -15.02 -19.42
CA GLN A 27 -4.13 -14.93 -18.39
C GLN A 27 -4.46 -16.32 -17.82
N ALA A 28 -4.66 -17.32 -18.67
CA ALA A 28 -4.96 -18.68 -18.23
C ALA A 28 -3.82 -19.29 -17.40
N TRP A 29 -2.57 -18.96 -17.73
CA TRP A 29 -1.44 -19.38 -16.92
C TRP A 29 -1.46 -18.72 -15.53
N VAL A 30 -1.64 -17.41 -15.47
CA VAL A 30 -1.69 -16.65 -14.20
C VAL A 30 -2.88 -17.11 -13.34
N ASP A 31 -4.08 -17.22 -13.92
CA ASP A 31 -5.27 -17.75 -13.25
C ASP A 31 -5.04 -19.18 -12.69
N GLY A 32 -4.12 -19.94 -13.30
CA GLY A 32 -3.71 -21.25 -12.82
C GLY A 32 -2.68 -21.23 -11.68
N GLN A 33 -1.98 -20.10 -11.46
CA GLN A 33 -0.98 -19.94 -10.39
C GLN A 33 -1.54 -19.25 -9.14
N THR A 34 -2.53 -18.37 -9.28
CA THR A 34 -3.06 -17.55 -8.19
C THR A 34 -4.56 -17.76 -7.99
N PRO A 35 -5.08 -17.69 -6.74
CA PRO A 35 -6.52 -17.68 -6.49
C PRO A 35 -7.19 -16.35 -6.89
N ARG A 36 -6.41 -15.35 -7.31
CA ARG A 36 -6.92 -14.04 -7.75
C ARG A 36 -7.48 -14.16 -9.17
N ASN A 37 -8.59 -13.46 -9.41
CA ASN A 37 -9.12 -13.32 -10.76
C ASN A 37 -8.35 -12.20 -11.46
N VAL A 38 -7.59 -12.55 -12.49
CA VAL A 38 -6.85 -11.59 -13.30
C VAL A 38 -7.69 -11.24 -14.52
N ASN A 39 -7.80 -9.95 -14.83
CA ASN A 39 -8.48 -9.47 -16.03
C ASN A 39 -7.47 -8.98 -17.08
N CYS A 40 -7.97 -8.47 -18.20
CA CYS A 40 -7.09 -7.96 -19.26
C CYS A 40 -6.31 -6.70 -18.85
N ALA A 41 -6.66 -6.06 -17.72
CA ALA A 41 -5.97 -4.86 -17.24
C ALA A 41 -4.52 -5.13 -16.82
N LEU A 42 -4.10 -6.40 -16.76
CA LEU A 42 -2.69 -6.74 -16.58
C LEU A 42 -1.83 -6.10 -17.67
N CYS A 43 -2.24 -6.18 -18.94
CA CYS A 43 -1.46 -5.68 -20.07
C CYS A 43 -2.20 -4.66 -20.95
N HIS A 44 -3.51 -4.48 -20.75
CA HIS A 44 -4.33 -3.59 -21.57
C HIS A 44 -4.77 -2.35 -20.83
N ALA A 45 -4.92 -1.25 -21.57
CA ALA A 45 -5.45 0.01 -21.05
C ALA A 45 -6.86 -0.16 -20.48
N HIS A 46 -7.65 -1.11 -21.02
CA HIS A 46 -9.00 -1.40 -20.58
C HIS A 46 -9.13 -2.84 -20.04
N GLY A 47 -9.78 -3.00 -18.88
CA GLY A 47 -9.89 -4.30 -18.19
C GLY A 47 -10.71 -5.36 -18.89
N ASP A 48 -11.59 -4.96 -19.81
CA ASP A 48 -12.37 -5.87 -20.68
C ASP A 48 -11.57 -6.37 -21.90
N GLY A 49 -10.33 -5.89 -22.09
CA GLY A 49 -9.50 -6.22 -23.24
C GLY A 49 -9.53 -5.16 -24.34
N PRO A 50 -8.79 -5.37 -25.45
CA PRO A 50 -8.59 -4.36 -26.48
C PRO A 50 -9.77 -4.21 -27.44
N ASP A 51 -10.71 -5.15 -27.47
CA ASP A 51 -11.88 -5.10 -28.37
C ASP A 51 -13.05 -4.38 -27.72
N GLY A 52 -13.69 -3.46 -28.43
CA GLY A 52 -14.88 -2.73 -27.98
C GLY A 52 -14.82 -1.25 -28.32
N VAL A 53 -15.73 -0.46 -27.73
CA VAL A 53 -15.92 0.98 -28.02
C VAL A 53 -15.67 1.87 -26.80
N LYS A 54 -15.17 1.31 -25.70
CA LYS A 54 -14.79 2.08 -24.50
C LYS A 54 -13.36 2.64 -24.67
N PRO A 55 -12.99 3.70 -23.92
CA PRO A 55 -11.64 4.25 -23.95
C PRO A 55 -10.57 3.15 -23.75
N GLY A 56 -9.51 3.21 -24.57
CA GLY A 56 -8.45 2.19 -24.57
C GLY A 56 -8.78 0.92 -25.36
N GLN A 57 -9.89 0.91 -26.11
CA GLN A 57 -10.29 -0.20 -26.99
C GLN A 57 -10.29 0.24 -28.46
N ILE A 58 -10.06 -0.70 -29.37
CA ILE A 58 -9.84 -0.47 -30.81
C ILE A 58 -10.97 0.34 -31.45
N GLY A 59 -12.23 0.08 -31.08
CA GLY A 59 -13.39 0.75 -31.65
C GLY A 59 -13.62 2.17 -31.14
N SER A 60 -12.89 2.63 -30.12
CA SER A 60 -12.94 4.01 -29.62
C SER A 60 -11.76 4.86 -30.07
N LEU A 61 -10.81 4.29 -30.82
CA LEU A 61 -9.56 4.98 -31.15
C LEU A 61 -9.79 6.07 -32.21
N SER A 62 -9.15 7.22 -32.02
CA SER A 62 -9.06 8.26 -33.06
C SER A 62 -8.18 7.80 -34.23
N PRO A 63 -8.23 8.46 -35.39
CA PRO A 63 -7.31 8.18 -36.50
C PRO A 63 -5.83 8.25 -36.11
N GLU A 64 -5.46 9.21 -35.26
CA GLU A 64 -4.10 9.38 -34.75
C GLU A 64 -3.71 8.21 -33.83
N GLN A 65 -4.62 7.79 -32.94
CA GLN A 65 -4.40 6.63 -32.08
C GLN A 65 -4.31 5.33 -32.89
N LEU A 66 -5.09 5.19 -33.98
CA LEU A 66 -4.96 4.06 -34.89
C LEU A 66 -3.60 4.05 -35.60
N ALA A 67 -3.05 5.21 -35.94
CA ALA A 67 -1.70 5.32 -36.49
C ALA A 67 -0.65 4.89 -35.46
N ALA A 68 -0.74 5.39 -34.22
CA ALA A 68 0.14 4.99 -33.11
C ALA A 68 0.05 3.48 -32.83
N LEU A 69 -1.17 2.92 -32.82
CA LEU A 69 -1.37 1.47 -32.71
C LEU A 69 -0.70 0.69 -33.84
N ASN A 70 -0.77 1.20 -35.08
CA ASN A 70 -0.13 0.55 -36.22
C ASN A 70 1.40 0.63 -36.16
N GLU A 71 1.95 1.70 -35.57
CA GLU A 71 3.38 1.83 -35.27
C GLU A 71 3.81 0.85 -34.17
N ALA A 72 3.09 0.82 -33.04
CA ALA A 72 3.31 -0.14 -31.96
C ALA A 72 3.27 -1.61 -32.43
N ARG A 73 2.37 -1.93 -33.38
CA ARG A 73 2.27 -3.28 -33.98
C ARG A 73 3.50 -3.67 -34.81
N GLN A 74 4.31 -2.70 -35.25
CA GLN A 74 5.54 -2.91 -36.00
C GLN A 74 6.78 -3.05 -35.09
N ALA A 75 6.63 -2.91 -33.78
CA ALA A 75 7.70 -3.14 -32.80
C ALA A 75 8.02 -4.63 -32.61
N PHE A 76 8.58 -5.25 -33.65
CA PHE A 76 8.92 -6.67 -33.66
C PHE A 76 10.13 -7.00 -32.78
N GLU A 77 11.11 -6.11 -32.76
CA GLU A 77 12.38 -6.30 -32.07
C GLU A 77 12.43 -5.47 -30.77
N PRO A 78 13.19 -5.94 -29.75
CA PRO A 78 13.46 -5.17 -28.54
C PRO A 78 14.09 -3.79 -28.80
N GLY A 79 13.88 -2.87 -27.85
CA GLY A 79 14.49 -1.54 -27.80
C GLY A 79 13.76 -0.47 -28.62
N GLN A 80 12.68 -0.82 -29.32
CA GLN A 80 11.81 0.16 -29.98
C GLN A 80 10.90 0.79 -28.94
N GLN A 81 10.78 2.11 -28.95
CA GLN A 81 9.83 2.80 -28.09
C GLN A 81 8.41 2.50 -28.55
N VAL A 82 7.52 2.20 -27.60
CA VAL A 82 6.14 1.82 -27.87
C VAL A 82 5.21 2.68 -27.04
N ASP A 83 4.28 3.35 -27.71
CA ASP A 83 3.16 4.05 -27.10
C ASP A 83 1.89 3.53 -27.76
N SER A 84 1.28 2.51 -27.14
CA SER A 84 0.10 1.86 -27.69
C SER A 84 -1.14 2.32 -26.94
N PRO A 85 -2.15 2.88 -27.64
CA PRO A 85 -3.36 3.37 -26.98
C PRO A 85 -4.26 2.25 -26.43
N ILE A 86 -3.90 0.97 -26.65
CA ILE A 86 -4.64 -0.20 -26.16
C ILE A 86 -3.87 -1.01 -25.12
N LEU A 87 -2.59 -0.71 -24.91
CA LEU A 87 -1.79 -1.33 -23.85
C LEU A 87 -1.75 -0.36 -22.66
N ASN A 88 -1.58 -0.91 -21.47
CA ASN A 88 -1.17 -0.10 -20.33
C ASN A 88 0.37 0.04 -20.36
N GLU A 89 0.91 0.78 -19.40
CA GLU A 89 2.36 1.00 -19.30
C GLU A 89 3.16 -0.32 -19.20
N PHE A 90 2.65 -1.31 -18.47
CA PHE A 90 3.28 -2.64 -18.40
C PHE A 90 3.30 -3.36 -19.75
N GLY A 91 2.18 -3.32 -20.48
CA GLY A 91 2.07 -3.89 -21.82
C GLY A 91 3.02 -3.22 -22.80
N ASP A 92 3.12 -1.89 -22.78
CA ASP A 92 4.08 -1.14 -23.61
C ASP A 92 5.51 -1.53 -23.25
N ARG A 93 5.89 -1.48 -21.97
CA ARG A 93 7.22 -1.89 -21.51
C ARG A 93 7.58 -3.31 -21.89
N MET A 94 6.61 -4.23 -21.88
CA MET A 94 6.83 -5.60 -22.32
C MET A 94 7.20 -5.66 -23.80
N VAL A 95 6.51 -4.91 -24.66
CA VAL A 95 6.82 -4.83 -26.10
C VAL A 95 8.16 -4.14 -26.32
N GLU A 96 8.44 -3.02 -25.63
CA GLU A 96 9.73 -2.34 -25.72
C GLU A 96 10.89 -3.27 -25.33
N LYS A 97 10.74 -4.04 -24.25
CA LYS A 97 11.82 -4.86 -23.70
C LYS A 97 12.03 -6.18 -24.44
N LEU A 98 10.94 -6.84 -24.84
CA LEU A 98 11.00 -8.19 -25.42
C LEU A 98 10.80 -8.20 -26.93
N GLY A 99 10.29 -7.11 -27.49
CA GLY A 99 9.74 -7.09 -28.84
C GLY A 99 8.50 -7.97 -28.96
N ARG A 100 7.69 -7.70 -29.98
CA ARG A 100 6.52 -8.54 -30.28
C ARG A 100 6.91 -9.98 -30.61
N THR A 101 8.06 -10.19 -31.26
CA THR A 101 8.57 -11.54 -31.56
C THR A 101 8.83 -12.34 -30.28
N GLY A 102 9.46 -11.72 -29.27
CA GLY A 102 9.70 -12.36 -27.98
C GLY A 102 8.41 -12.71 -27.25
N ILE A 103 7.45 -11.79 -27.21
CA ILE A 103 6.13 -12.03 -26.59
C ILE A 103 5.40 -13.19 -27.28
N ILE A 104 5.41 -13.25 -28.62
CA ILE A 104 4.77 -14.33 -29.37
C ILE A 104 5.41 -15.69 -29.04
N GLN A 105 6.73 -15.76 -28.89
CA GLN A 105 7.42 -16.99 -28.48
C GLN A 105 7.03 -17.42 -27.06
N LEU A 106 6.91 -16.46 -26.15
CA LEU A 106 6.52 -16.70 -24.75
C LEU A 106 5.07 -17.17 -24.60
N ARG A 107 4.19 -16.95 -25.59
CA ARG A 107 2.82 -17.51 -25.56
C ARG A 107 2.78 -19.02 -25.37
N GLN A 108 3.79 -19.73 -25.88
CA GLN A 108 3.89 -21.19 -25.72
C GLN A 108 4.35 -21.59 -24.31
N ARG A 109 4.99 -20.68 -23.58
CA ARG A 109 5.52 -20.88 -22.23
C ARG A 109 5.34 -19.60 -21.38
N PRO A 110 4.10 -19.24 -21.01
CA PRO A 110 3.83 -17.96 -20.34
C PRO A 110 4.60 -17.78 -19.03
N GLY A 111 4.87 -18.88 -18.31
CA GLY A 111 5.67 -18.87 -17.08
C GLY A 111 7.14 -18.48 -17.25
N ASP A 112 7.66 -18.41 -18.48
CA ASP A 112 9.01 -17.91 -18.75
C ASP A 112 9.05 -16.36 -18.85
N LEU A 113 7.88 -15.70 -18.91
CA LEU A 113 7.77 -14.25 -19.02
C LEU A 113 8.52 -13.49 -17.90
N PRO A 114 8.41 -13.85 -16.60
CA PRO A 114 9.13 -13.14 -15.53
C PRO A 114 10.64 -13.15 -15.73
N GLN A 115 11.20 -14.26 -16.21
CA GLN A 115 12.64 -14.37 -16.42
C GLN A 115 13.07 -13.59 -17.68
N ALA A 116 12.27 -13.60 -18.73
CA ALA A 116 12.53 -12.82 -19.94
C ALA A 116 12.40 -11.31 -19.69
N TYR A 117 11.35 -10.89 -18.99
CA TYR A 117 11.09 -9.49 -18.64
C TYR A 117 12.02 -8.98 -17.54
N GLY A 118 12.42 -9.81 -16.56
CA GLY A 118 13.32 -9.44 -15.47
C GLY A 118 12.63 -8.69 -14.33
N PHE A 119 13.33 -8.57 -13.19
CA PHE A 119 12.77 -8.10 -11.90
C PHE A 119 13.23 -6.69 -11.47
N GLU A 120 13.73 -5.91 -12.42
CA GLU A 120 14.28 -4.56 -12.15
C GLU A 120 13.21 -3.45 -12.27
N SER A 121 12.09 -3.74 -12.92
CA SER A 121 11.02 -2.77 -13.17
C SER A 121 9.96 -2.85 -12.07
N ASP A 122 9.53 -1.69 -11.61
CA ASP A 122 8.50 -1.43 -10.59
C ASP A 122 7.79 -0.14 -11.01
N LEU A 123 6.77 -0.28 -11.86
CA LEU A 123 6.17 0.85 -12.58
C LEU A 123 5.35 1.77 -11.68
N ASP A 124 4.66 1.21 -10.69
CA ASP A 124 3.85 1.99 -9.76
C ASP A 124 4.59 2.39 -8.47
N GLY A 125 5.81 1.86 -8.27
CA GLY A 125 6.70 2.22 -7.17
C GLY A 125 6.27 1.65 -5.82
N ASP A 126 5.45 0.59 -5.81
CA ASP A 126 4.97 -0.04 -4.59
C ASP A 126 6.01 -0.97 -3.92
N GLY A 127 7.17 -1.15 -4.57
CA GLY A 127 8.30 -1.95 -4.11
C GLY A 127 8.23 -3.42 -4.50
N ILE A 128 7.24 -3.82 -5.30
CA ILE A 128 7.09 -5.17 -5.86
C ILE A 128 7.45 -5.10 -7.34
N PRO A 129 8.41 -5.90 -7.83
CA PRO A 129 8.75 -5.88 -9.24
C PRO A 129 7.58 -6.32 -10.15
N ASP A 130 7.39 -5.70 -11.32
CA ASP A 130 6.26 -6.02 -12.21
C ASP A 130 6.24 -7.50 -12.62
N ALA A 131 7.42 -8.11 -12.85
CA ALA A 131 7.54 -9.53 -13.16
C ALA A 131 7.04 -10.42 -12.01
N ARG A 132 7.17 -9.95 -10.77
CA ARG A 132 6.63 -10.63 -9.60
C ARG A 132 5.11 -10.47 -9.54
N GLU A 133 4.61 -9.28 -9.84
CA GLU A 133 3.18 -9.03 -9.92
C GLU A 133 2.47 -9.85 -10.99
N TYR A 134 3.12 -10.08 -12.14
CA TYR A 134 2.63 -11.04 -13.14
C TYR A 134 2.44 -12.45 -12.55
N ILE A 135 3.41 -12.94 -11.75
CA ILE A 135 3.33 -14.27 -11.11
C ILE A 135 2.21 -14.29 -10.07
N ASP A 136 2.09 -13.24 -9.27
CA ASP A 136 1.13 -13.16 -8.18
C ASP A 136 -0.30 -12.82 -8.68
N GLY A 137 -0.42 -12.44 -9.95
CA GLY A 137 -1.67 -12.01 -10.61
C GLY A 137 -2.19 -10.67 -10.08
N THR A 138 -1.27 -9.74 -9.84
CA THR A 138 -1.56 -8.36 -9.44
C THR A 138 -1.29 -7.40 -10.60
N LEU A 139 -1.50 -6.10 -10.41
CA LEU A 139 -1.49 -5.13 -11.51
C LEU A 139 -0.26 -4.23 -11.38
N ALA A 140 0.70 -4.42 -12.29
CA ALA A 140 1.95 -3.65 -12.41
C ALA A 140 1.82 -2.13 -12.43
N THR A 141 0.62 -1.61 -12.70
CA THR A 141 0.36 -0.18 -12.82
C THR A 141 -0.54 0.34 -11.70
N ASN A 142 -0.67 -0.37 -10.59
CA ASN A 142 -1.54 -0.01 -9.48
C ASN A 142 -0.98 -0.43 -8.12
N ALA A 143 -0.39 0.55 -7.43
CA ALA A 143 0.32 0.40 -6.15
C ALA A 143 -0.52 -0.12 -4.97
N HIS A 144 -1.81 -0.37 -5.18
CA HIS A 144 -2.73 -0.91 -4.18
C HIS A 144 -3.22 -2.32 -4.51
N HIS A 145 -2.77 -2.91 -5.62
CA HIS A 145 -3.25 -4.20 -6.10
C HIS A 145 -2.27 -5.36 -5.82
N GLY A 146 -1.04 -5.06 -5.39
CA GLY A 146 -0.01 -6.03 -5.02
C GLY A 146 -0.39 -7.04 -3.94
N ASP A 147 0.55 -7.93 -3.59
CA ASP A 147 0.37 -8.85 -2.47
C ASP A 147 0.34 -8.08 -1.14
N PRO A 148 -0.73 -8.18 -0.31
CA PRO A 148 -0.86 -7.40 0.92
C PRO A 148 0.32 -7.56 1.87
N TRP A 149 0.95 -8.74 1.92
CA TRP A 149 2.07 -8.97 2.80
C TRP A 149 3.36 -8.36 2.27
N LEU A 150 3.61 -8.43 0.97
CA LEU A 150 4.71 -7.72 0.32
C LEU A 150 4.54 -6.20 0.45
N LEU A 151 3.35 -5.68 0.20
CA LEU A 151 3.03 -4.25 0.37
C LEU A 151 3.25 -3.79 1.81
N LEU A 152 2.75 -4.55 2.79
CA LEU A 152 2.95 -4.24 4.20
C LEU A 152 4.45 -4.24 4.56
N ARG A 153 5.18 -5.27 4.12
CA ARG A 153 6.62 -5.38 4.38
C ARG A 153 7.39 -4.22 3.73
N HIS A 154 7.06 -3.85 2.50
CA HIS A 154 7.70 -2.74 1.81
C HIS A 154 7.39 -1.42 2.50
N ASN A 155 6.12 -1.13 2.79
CA ASN A 155 5.71 0.06 3.52
C ASN A 155 6.34 0.16 4.91
N LEU A 156 6.44 -0.97 5.64
CA LEU A 156 7.11 -1.04 6.94
C LEU A 156 8.60 -0.72 6.81
N LYS A 157 9.27 -1.29 5.80
CA LYS A 157 10.68 -1.03 5.52
C LYS A 157 10.91 0.40 5.07
N ALA A 158 10.05 0.99 4.24
CA ALA A 158 10.20 2.36 3.77
C ALA A 158 9.99 3.38 4.91
N ASN A 159 9.05 3.09 5.82
CA ASN A 159 8.66 4.00 6.91
C ASN A 159 9.31 3.67 8.25
N TRP A 160 10.28 2.76 8.29
CA TRP A 160 10.83 2.26 9.56
C TRP A 160 11.41 3.37 10.45
N TRP A 161 12.07 4.36 9.85
CA TRP A 161 12.61 5.51 10.58
C TRP A 161 11.52 6.37 11.21
N HIS A 162 10.42 6.62 10.48
CA HIS A 162 9.27 7.35 11.02
C HIS A 162 8.66 6.60 12.20
N LEU A 163 8.52 5.28 12.11
CA LEU A 163 8.01 4.46 13.20
C LEU A 163 8.92 4.50 14.44
N VAL A 164 10.23 4.46 14.24
CA VAL A 164 11.21 4.62 15.34
C VAL A 164 11.08 5.99 15.98
N LEU A 165 10.99 7.07 15.19
CA LEU A 165 10.83 8.42 15.71
C LEU A 165 9.52 8.60 16.46
N ILE A 166 8.41 8.05 15.96
CA ILE A 166 7.12 8.03 16.66
C ILE A 166 7.27 7.32 17.99
N ALA A 167 7.88 6.14 18.02
CA ALA A 167 8.10 5.39 19.26
C ALA A 167 8.93 6.19 20.28
N ILE A 168 10.04 6.81 19.84
CA ILE A 168 10.87 7.67 20.70
C ILE A 168 10.06 8.87 21.20
N ALA A 169 9.31 9.55 20.33
CA ALA A 169 8.49 10.69 20.71
C ALA A 169 7.41 10.30 21.73
N THR A 170 6.75 9.15 21.55
CA THR A 170 5.78 8.61 22.50
C THR A 170 6.44 8.31 23.84
N LEU A 171 7.60 7.66 23.86
CA LEU A 171 8.33 7.37 25.10
C LEU A 171 8.77 8.62 25.84
N LEU A 172 9.33 9.61 25.12
CA LEU A 172 9.72 10.90 25.70
C LEU A 172 8.51 11.69 26.19
N GLY A 173 7.40 11.65 25.47
CA GLY A 173 6.14 12.27 25.90
C GLY A 173 5.61 11.66 27.19
N LEU A 174 5.55 10.33 27.28
CA LEU A 174 5.15 9.61 28.49
C LEU A 174 6.10 9.89 29.66
N TYR A 175 7.42 9.90 29.40
CA TYR A 175 8.42 10.27 30.40
C TYR A 175 8.21 11.70 30.90
N GLY A 176 7.99 12.66 30.00
CA GLY A 176 7.73 14.06 30.35
C GLY A 176 6.48 14.22 31.22
N ILE A 177 5.38 13.56 30.86
CA ILE A 177 4.13 13.56 31.64
C ILE A 177 4.37 12.98 33.04
N ASN A 178 5.08 11.86 33.14
CA ASN A 178 5.37 11.22 34.43
C ASN A 178 6.21 12.14 35.35
N ASN A 179 7.22 12.81 34.79
CA ASN A 179 8.03 13.76 35.57
C ASN A 179 7.23 15.00 35.98
N LEU A 180 6.32 15.48 35.14
CA LEU A 180 5.45 16.60 35.46
C LEU A 180 4.50 16.26 36.63
N LEU A 181 3.95 15.05 36.65
CA LEU A 181 3.12 14.56 37.75
C LEU A 181 3.92 14.44 39.05
N ALA A 182 5.13 13.86 38.99
CA ALA A 182 6.01 13.77 40.16
C ALA A 182 6.38 15.16 40.71
N TRP A 183 6.58 16.15 39.82
CA TRP A 183 6.81 17.54 40.23
C TRP A 183 5.59 18.15 40.92
N PHE A 184 4.38 17.92 40.40
CA PHE A 184 3.15 18.39 41.05
C PHE A 184 2.93 17.78 42.44
N GLU A 185 3.23 16.48 42.61
CA GLU A 185 3.15 15.81 43.91
C GLU A 185 4.12 16.43 44.92
N GLN A 186 5.36 16.71 44.51
CA GLN A 186 6.36 17.37 45.37
C GLN A 186 5.95 18.81 45.73
N ALA A 187 5.38 19.55 44.78
CA ALA A 187 4.92 20.91 45.01
C ALA A 187 3.78 20.98 46.03
N ILE A 188 2.85 20.02 46.00
CA ILE A 188 1.73 19.96 46.96
C ILE A 188 2.21 19.49 48.33
N GLY A 189 3.09 18.47 48.40
CA GLY A 189 3.59 17.94 49.67
C GLY A 189 4.51 18.88 50.44
N GLY A 190 5.25 19.75 49.74
CA GLY A 190 6.14 20.74 50.37
C GLY A 190 5.40 21.81 51.19
N ASP A 191 4.16 22.14 50.82
CA ASP A 191 3.36 23.14 51.54
C ASP A 191 2.85 22.61 52.88
N GLU A 192 2.61 21.30 53.01
CA GLU A 192 2.20 20.67 54.28
C GLU A 192 3.37 20.61 55.29
N GLU A 193 4.57 20.23 54.86
CA GLU A 193 5.76 20.22 55.74
C GLU A 193 6.17 21.63 56.19
N ALA A 194 6.03 22.64 55.33
CA ALA A 194 6.30 24.03 55.69
C ALA A 194 5.29 24.56 56.73
N ALA A 195 4.00 24.23 56.58
CA ALA A 195 2.96 24.60 57.54
C ALA A 195 3.12 23.90 58.90
N GLU A 196 3.51 22.61 58.91
CA GLU A 196 3.83 21.91 60.17
C GLU A 196 5.10 22.44 60.84
N GLY A 197 6.11 22.82 60.06
CA GLY A 197 7.33 23.46 60.55
C GLY A 197 7.06 24.80 61.25
N GLU A 198 6.27 25.69 60.63
CA GLU A 198 5.87 26.97 61.25
C GLU A 198 4.98 26.77 62.48
N ALA A 199 4.01 25.85 62.44
CA ALA A 199 3.17 25.54 63.58
C ALA A 199 3.98 24.97 64.76
N GLY A 200 5.02 24.17 64.48
CA GLY A 200 5.96 23.65 65.47
C GLY A 200 6.80 24.76 66.14
N ILE A 201 7.35 25.69 65.34
CA ILE A 201 8.15 26.82 65.84
C ILE A 201 7.30 27.76 66.70
N MET A 202 6.09 28.10 66.24
CA MET A 202 5.19 28.99 66.99
C MET A 202 4.76 28.37 68.34
N LYS A 203 4.58 27.04 68.39
CA LYS A 203 4.26 26.31 69.64
C LYS A 203 5.44 26.22 70.61
N PHE A 204 6.68 26.17 70.11
CA PHE A 204 7.89 26.22 70.94
C PHE A 204 8.09 27.61 71.56
N GLU A 205 7.82 28.67 70.80
CA GLU A 205 7.98 30.06 71.24
C GLU A 205 6.95 30.48 72.30
N ILE A 206 5.68 30.06 72.14
CA ILE A 206 4.63 30.25 73.16
C ILE A 206 5.01 29.54 74.48
N ARG A 207 5.65 28.37 74.42
CA ARG A 207 6.06 27.63 75.63
C ARG A 207 7.20 28.34 76.38
N ASN A 208 8.16 28.95 75.69
CA ASN A 208 9.25 29.70 76.32
C ASN A 208 8.79 31.06 76.87
N SER A 209 7.90 31.77 76.18
CA SER A 209 7.29 33.02 76.71
C SER A 209 6.53 32.81 78.03
N LYS A 210 5.89 31.63 78.19
CA LYS A 210 5.18 31.26 79.42
C LYS A 210 6.11 30.90 80.59
N LEU A 211 7.37 30.55 80.32
CA LEU A 211 8.37 30.28 81.35
C LEU A 211 9.01 31.58 81.88
N GLU A 212 9.24 32.57 81.03
CA GLU A 212 9.82 33.87 81.45
C GLU A 212 8.84 34.72 82.29
N THR A 213 7.55 34.67 81.98
CA THR A 213 6.52 35.42 82.75
C THR A 213 6.31 34.87 84.16
N ASN A 214 6.65 33.61 84.43
CA ASN A 214 6.54 33.03 85.77
C ASN A 214 7.76 33.32 86.66
N SER A 215 8.91 33.71 86.08
CA SER A 215 10.12 34.04 86.84
C SER A 215 10.11 35.44 87.45
N ASN A 216 9.27 36.36 86.97
CA ASN A 216 9.15 37.73 87.50
C ASN A 216 8.12 37.88 88.65
N SER A 217 7.42 36.81 89.02
CA SER A 217 6.42 36.82 90.10
C SER A 217 7.01 36.64 91.51
N THR A 218 8.31 36.34 91.64
CA THR A 218 8.93 35.97 92.92
C THR A 218 9.74 37.10 93.61
N ILE A 219 9.85 38.29 93.01
CA ILE A 219 10.63 39.41 93.59
C ILE A 219 9.72 40.58 93.99
N LEU A 220 8.68 40.32 94.78
CA LEU A 220 7.96 41.36 95.55
C LEU A 220 7.35 40.72 96.80
N LYS A 221 8.18 40.42 97.78
CA LYS A 221 7.79 40.23 99.19
C LYS A 221 8.86 40.80 100.09
#